data_AF-S4NR37-F1
#
_entry.id   AF-S4NR37-F1
#
_cell.length_a   1.000
_cell.length_b   1.000
_cell.length_c   1.000
_cell.angle_alpha   90.00
_cell.angle_beta   90.00
_cell.angle_gamma   90.00
#
_symmetry.space_group_name_H-M   'P 1'
#
loop_
_entity.id
_entity.type
_entity.pdbx_description
1 polymer ?
#
loop_
_entity_poly.entity_id
_entity_poly.type
_entity_poly.pdbx_seq_one_letter_code
_entity_poly.pdbx_strand_id
1 'polypeptide(L)' 'LLINDITSHAIKISCYLVCRNVSSAYILAAKHERTNDLRKVLHEAERLGNDQVRNACLKRLTSKNVLV' A
#
# COMPACT_ATOMS: atom_id res chain seq x y z
N LEU A 1 4.90 -13.64 16.02
CA LEU A 1 4.10 -13.80 14.78
C LEU A 1 4.91 -13.31 13.61
N LEU A 2 5.09 -14.14 12.58
CA LEU A 2 5.58 -13.64 11.29
C LEU A 2 4.43 -12.93 10.57
N ILE A 3 4.74 -11.93 9.76
CA ILE A 3 3.71 -11.22 8.99
C ILE A 3 2.91 -12.21 8.12
N ASN A 4 3.55 -13.27 7.63
CA ASN A 4 2.91 -14.29 6.80
C ASN A 4 1.78 -15.07 7.51
N ASP A 5 1.86 -15.22 8.83
CA ASP A 5 0.87 -15.98 9.64
C ASP A 5 -0.44 -15.19 9.84
N ILE A 6 -0.43 -13.88 9.55
CA ILE A 6 -1.59 -13.01 9.75
C ILE A 6 -2.61 -13.21 8.62
N THR A 7 -3.85 -13.58 8.93
CA THR A 7 -4.87 -13.79 7.89
C THR A 7 -5.45 -12.49 7.33
N SER A 8 -5.60 -11.47 8.18
CA SER A 8 -6.15 -10.18 7.77
C SER A 8 -5.18 -9.39 6.90
N HIS A 9 -5.57 -9.13 5.65
CA HIS A 9 -4.81 -8.29 4.72
C HIS A 9 -4.58 -6.89 5.28
N ALA A 10 -5.55 -6.30 5.98
CA ALA A 10 -5.41 -4.97 6.57
C ALA A 10 -4.32 -4.92 7.65
N ILE A 11 -4.25 -5.95 8.49
CA ILE A 11 -3.23 -6.08 9.53
C ILE A 11 -1.87 -6.35 8.87
N LYS A 12 -1.77 -7.26 7.89
CA LYS A 12 -0.54 -7.52 7.13
C LYS A 12 0.04 -6.24 6.51
N ILE A 13 -0.79 -5.44 5.84
CA ILE A 13 -0.38 -4.17 5.25
C ILE A 13 0.15 -3.23 6.33
N SER A 14 -0.56 -3.09 7.44
CA SER A 14 -0.14 -2.23 8.56
C SER A 14 1.21 -2.67 9.12
N CYS A 15 1.44 -3.98 9.28
CA CYS A 15 2.74 -4.51 9.69
C CYS A 15 3.85 -4.16 8.68
N TYR A 16 3.60 -4.32 7.37
CA TYR A 16 4.59 -3.93 6.35
C TYR A 16 4.94 -2.43 6.41
N LEU A 17 3.95 -1.57 6.65
CA LEU A 17 4.17 -0.13 6.82
C LEU A 17 5.01 0.19 8.06
N VAL A 18 4.72 -0.44 9.20
CA VAL A 18 5.53 -0.30 10.43
C VAL A 18 6.98 -0.74 10.18
N CYS A 19 7.18 -1.80 9.41
CA CYS A 19 8.51 -2.26 9.00
C CYS A 19 9.14 -1.45 7.85
N ARG A 20 8.52 -0.33 7.42
CA ARG A 20 8.95 0.51 6.30
C ARG A 20 9.06 -0.22 4.95
N ASN A 21 8.43 -1.39 4.81
CA ASN A 21 8.38 -2.15 3.56
C ASN A 21 7.15 -1.72 2.74
N VAL A 22 7.24 -0.52 2.17
CA VAL A 22 6.15 0.08 1.38
C VAL A 22 5.87 -0.68 0.07
N SER A 23 6.85 -1.40 -0.49
CA SER A 23 6.67 -2.22 -1.69
C SER A 23 5.73 -3.40 -1.46
N SER A 24 5.96 -4.18 -0.40
CA SER A 24 5.07 -5.30 -0.04
C SER A 24 3.68 -4.80 0.39
N ALA A 25 3.63 -3.68 1.12
CA ALA A 25 2.39 -3.03 1.50
C ALA A 25 1.56 -2.62 0.26
N TYR A 26 2.20 -2.01 -0.74
CA TYR A 26 1.58 -1.62 -2.01
C TYR A 26 1.02 -2.83 -2.76
N ILE A 27 1.84 -3.86 -2.98
CA ILE A 27 1.44 -5.05 -3.75
C ILE A 27 0.18 -5.67 -3.13
N LEU A 28 0.16 -5.84 -1.81
CA LEU A 28 -0.97 -6.44 -1.12
C LEU A 28 -2.21 -5.55 -1.15
N ALA A 29 -2.07 -4.25 -0.93
CA ALA A 29 -3.17 -3.30 -1.02
C ALA A 29 -3.78 -3.25 -2.44
N ALA A 30 -2.93 -3.21 -3.47
CA ALA A 30 -3.34 -3.14 -4.87
C ALA A 30 -4.02 -4.42 -5.35
N LYS A 31 -3.48 -5.59 -4.97
CA LYS A 31 -4.02 -6.92 -5.31
C LYS A 31 -5.43 -7.12 -4.76
N HIS A 32 -5.70 -6.63 -3.55
CA HIS A 32 -7.00 -6.77 -2.90
C HIS A 32 -7.84 -5.49 -2.96
N GLU A 33 -7.51 -4.58 -3.89
CA GLU A 33 -8.28 -3.37 -4.19
C GLU A 33 -8.55 -2.45 -2.99
N ARG A 34 -7.68 -2.48 -1.98
CA ARG A 34 -7.85 -1.77 -0.71
C ARG A 34 -7.47 -0.29 -0.84
N THR A 35 -8.36 0.50 -1.44
CA THR A 35 -8.13 1.93 -1.73
C THR A 35 -7.68 2.75 -0.51
N ASN A 36 -8.31 2.56 0.65
CA ASN A 36 -7.94 3.29 1.86
C ASN A 36 -6.53 2.95 2.36
N ASP A 37 -6.13 1.68 2.25
CA ASP A 37 -4.78 1.28 2.64
C ASP A 37 -3.75 1.73 1.59
N LEU A 38 -4.13 1.79 0.31
CA LEU A 38 -3.29 2.33 -0.76
C LEU A 38 -2.93 3.82 -0.53
N ARG A 39 -3.86 4.60 0.06
CA ARG A 39 -3.60 5.98 0.49
C ARG A 39 -2.60 6.06 1.64
N LYS A 40 -2.67 5.14 2.61
CA LYS A 40 -1.68 5.05 3.69
C LYS A 40 -0.30 4.67 3.15
N VAL A 41 -0.25 3.73 2.21
CA VAL A 41 0.99 3.33 1.52
C VAL A 41 1.59 4.52 0.76
N LEU A 42 0.76 5.31 0.07
CA LEU A 42 1.21 6.53 -0.60
C LEU A 42 1.89 7.48 0.38
N HIS A 43 1.21 7.79 1.49
CA HIS A 43 1.74 8.70 2.50
C HIS A 43 3.08 8.23 3.08
N GLU A 44 3.21 6.94 3.41
CA GLU A 44 4.47 6.39 3.91
C GLU A 44 5.57 6.35 2.83
N ALA A 45 5.22 6.08 1.57
CA ALA A 45 6.19 6.13 0.47
C ALA A 45 6.74 7.54 0.27
N GLU A 46 5.90 8.57 0.38
CA GLU A 46 6.32 9.99 0.36
C GLU A 46 7.26 10.31 1.52
N ARG A 47 6.88 9.90 2.74
CA ARG A 47 7.71 10.12 3.95
C ARG A 47 9.08 9.45 3.87
N LEU A 48 9.17 8.31 3.18
CA LEU A 48 10.41 7.56 2.99
C LEU A 48 11.19 7.97 1.73
N GLY A 49 10.66 8.88 0.90
CA GLY A 49 11.27 9.23 -0.39
C GLY A 49 11.29 8.07 -1.40
N ASN A 50 10.37 7.11 -1.29
CA ASN A 50 10.26 5.99 -2.23
C ASN A 50 9.39 6.37 -3.42
N ASP A 51 10.00 7.07 -4.39
CA ASP A 51 9.31 7.59 -5.57
C ASP A 51 8.67 6.51 -6.44
N GLN A 52 9.26 5.31 -6.50
CA GLN A 52 8.71 4.21 -7.28
C GLN A 52 7.34 3.79 -6.75
N VAL A 53 7.23 3.52 -5.44
CA VAL A 53 5.96 3.11 -4.82
C VAL A 53 4.98 4.27 -4.78
N ARG A 54 5.45 5.49 -4.52
CA ARG A 54 4.63 6.72 -4.57
C ARG A 54 3.94 6.85 -5.92
N ASN A 55 4.70 6.80 -7.02
CA ASN A 55 4.16 6.94 -8.38
C ASN A 55 3.21 5.79 -8.74
N ALA A 56 3.50 4.56 -8.28
CA ALA A 56 2.61 3.42 -8.46
C ALA A 56 1.27 3.61 -7.74
N CYS A 57 1.30 4.09 -6.49
CA CYS A 57 0.09 4.45 -5.74
C CYS A 57 -0.72 5.53 -6.45
N LEU A 58 -0.09 6.62 -6.87
CA LEU A 58 -0.75 7.72 -7.58
C LEU A 58 -1.45 7.22 -8.84
N LYS A 59 -0.74 6.49 -9.71
CA LYS A 59 -1.31 5.90 -10.93
C LYS A 59 -2.53 5.03 -10.62
N ARG A 60 -2.45 4.18 -9.60
CA ARG A 60 -3.54 3.26 -9.24
C ARG A 60 -4.76 4.01 -8.69
N LEU A 61 -4.55 5.03 -7.87
CA LEU A 61 -5.62 5.84 -7.28
C LEU A 61 -6.31 6.72 -8.33
N THR A 62 -5.56 7.30 -9.26
CA THR A 62 -6.14 8.12 -10.34
C THR A 62 -6.86 7.28 -11.38
N SER A 63 -6.34 6.11 -11.76
CA SER A 63 -7.06 5.19 -12.66
C SER A 63 -8.42 4.75 -12.11
N LYS A 64 -8.60 4.70 -10.78
CA LYS A 64 -9.93 4.43 -10.19
C LYS A 64 -10.89 5.62 -10.26
N ASN A 65 -10.38 6.86 -10.31
CA ASN A 65 -11.20 8.07 -10.34
C ASN A 65 -11.68 8.45 -11.76
N VAL A 66 -11.04 7.91 -12.81
CA VAL A 66 -11.40 8.20 -14.23
C VAL A 66 -12.60 7.36 -14.71
N LEU A 67 -13.12 6.44 -13.89
CA LEU A 67 -14.29 5.61 -14.21
C LEU A 67 -15.61 6.15 -13.62
N VAL A 68 -15.71 7.46 -13.38
CA VAL A 68 -16.94 8.14 -12.95
C VAL A 68 -17.43 9.06 -14.05
#